data_AF-A0A426JID4-F1
#
_entry.id   AF-A0A426JID4-F1
#
_cell.length_a   1.000
_cell.length_b   1.000
_cell.length_c   1.000
_cell.angle_alpha   90.00
_cell.angle_beta   90.00
_cell.angle_gamma   90.00
#
_symmetry.space_group_name_H-M   'P 1'
#
loop_
_entity.id
_entity.type
_entity.pdbx_description
1 polymer ?
#
loop_
_entity_poly.entity_id
_entity_poly.type
_entity_poly.pdbx_seq_one_letter_code
_entity_poly.pdbx_strand_id
1 'polypeptide(L)'
;MSEINVNFAELQQASDDLQAAAQKIQGELDDLEGKIQKLVTTWDGEAVAAYQEAQRSWDAEAAKMQETAAKMGMAVGAANESFQAGEKKNASRFGG
;
A
#
# COMPACT_ATOMS: atom_id res chain seq x y z
N MET A 1 -22.21 11.67 14.27
CA MET A 1 -21.69 10.28 14.20
C MET A 1 -21.65 9.71 12.77
N SER A 2 -22.58 10.01 11.88
CA SER A 2 -22.57 9.49 10.50
C SER A 2 -21.38 9.96 9.65
N GLU A 3 -21.02 11.24 9.72
CA GLU A 3 -19.93 11.83 8.92
C GLU A 3 -18.55 11.25 9.26
N ILE A 4 -18.27 11.01 10.55
CA ILE A 4 -17.01 10.38 10.99
C ILE A 4 -16.93 8.93 10.51
N ASN A 5 -18.04 8.18 10.55
CA ASN A 5 -18.08 6.81 10.02
C ASN A 5 -17.86 6.78 8.49
N VAL A 6 -18.42 7.74 7.75
CA VAL A 6 -18.18 7.87 6.30
C VAL A 6 -16.69 8.15 6.03
N ASN A 7 -16.07 9.06 6.78
CA ASN A 7 -14.64 9.36 6.63
C ASN A 7 -13.75 8.12 6.89
N PHE A 8 -14.04 7.32 7.93
CA PHE A 8 -13.29 6.08 8.14
C PHE A 8 -13.46 5.06 7.00
N ALA A 9 -14.66 4.96 6.42
CA ALA A 9 -14.91 4.09 5.28
C ALA A 9 -14.14 4.56 4.03
N GLU A 10 -14.11 5.87 3.78
CA GLU A 10 -13.33 6.47 2.68
C GLU A 10 -11.83 6.26 2.87
N LEU A 11 -11.31 6.42 4.09
CA LEU A 11 -9.90 6.16 4.39
C LEU A 11 -9.53 4.68 4.24
N GLN A 12 -10.43 3.76 4.63
CA GLN A 12 -10.22 2.34 4.40
C GLN A 12 -10.19 2.02 2.90
N GLN A 13 -11.14 2.57 2.13
CA GLN A 13 -11.17 2.39 0.67
C GLN A 13 -9.89 2.91 0.02
N ALA A 14 -9.41 4.10 0.42
CA ALA A 14 -8.16 4.65 -0.09
C ALA A 14 -6.95 3.75 0.22
N SER A 15 -6.92 3.11 1.39
CA SER A 15 -5.89 2.12 1.74
C SER A 15 -5.94 0.90 0.83
N ASP A 16 -7.14 0.38 0.57
CA ASP A 16 -7.35 -0.79 -0.28
C ASP A 16 -6.96 -0.47 -1.74
N ASP A 17 -7.31 0.72 -2.23
CA ASP A 17 -6.96 1.21 -3.56
C ASP A 17 -5.44 1.33 -3.75
N LEU A 18 -4.73 1.84 -2.73
CA LEU A 18 -3.26 1.91 -2.73
C LEU A 18 -2.63 0.51 -2.76
N GLN A 19 -3.19 -0.44 -2.00
CA GLN A 19 -2.70 -1.81 -2.01
C GLN A 19 -2.90 -2.47 -3.38
N ALA A 20 -4.07 -2.28 -4.01
CA ALA A 20 -4.35 -2.78 -5.35
C ALA A 20 -3.41 -2.15 -6.40
N ALA A 21 -3.16 -0.84 -6.32
CA ALA A 21 -2.22 -0.16 -7.20
C ALA A 21 -0.79 -0.69 -7.04
N ALA A 22 -0.34 -0.92 -5.80
CA ALA A 22 0.99 -1.48 -5.52
C ALA A 22 1.14 -2.91 -6.07
N GLN A 23 0.11 -3.74 -5.92
CA GLN A 23 0.10 -5.10 -6.49
C GLN A 23 0.14 -5.08 -8.02
N LYS A 24 -0.60 -4.16 -8.64
CA LYS A 24 -0.59 -3.99 -10.10
C LYS A 24 0.81 -3.59 -10.60
N ILE A 25 1.45 -2.62 -9.94
CA ILE A 25 2.81 -2.21 -10.28
C ILE A 25 3.79 -3.37 -10.16
N GLN A 26 3.71 -4.16 -9.08
CA GLN A 26 4.55 -5.35 -8.93
C GLN A 26 4.37 -6.32 -10.11
N GLY A 27 3.13 -6.61 -10.51
CA GLY A 27 2.87 -7.49 -11.66
C GLY A 27 3.42 -6.94 -12.98
N GLU A 28 3.32 -5.64 -13.23
CA GLU A 28 3.90 -5.01 -14.41
C GLU A 28 5.43 -5.07 -14.42
N LEU A 29 6.07 -4.96 -13.25
CA LEU A 29 7.51 -5.09 -13.08
C LEU A 29 7.99 -6.53 -13.26
N ASP A 30 7.27 -7.51 -12.72
CA ASP A 30 7.57 -8.93 -12.91
C ASP A 30 7.47 -9.33 -14.40
N ASP A 31 6.45 -8.82 -15.10
CA ASP A 31 6.28 -9.00 -16.55
C ASP A 31 7.42 -8.36 -17.35
N LEU A 32 7.88 -7.17 -16.93
CA LEU A 32 9.01 -6.48 -17.54
C LEU A 32 10.30 -7.26 -17.33
N GLU A 33 10.57 -7.72 -16.12
CA GLU A 33 11.73 -8.56 -15.79
C GLU A 33 11.72 -9.84 -16.63
N GLY A 34 10.59 -10.54 -16.74
CA GLY A 34 10.47 -11.75 -17.55
C GLY A 34 10.74 -11.52 -19.05
N LYS A 35 10.48 -10.32 -19.56
CA LYS A 35 10.86 -9.92 -20.93
C LYS A 35 12.36 -9.63 -21.03
N ILE A 36 12.92 -8.91 -20.05
CA ILE A 36 14.33 -8.52 -20.04
C ILE A 36 15.26 -9.74 -19.86
N GLN A 37 14.91 -10.70 -19.01
CA GLN A 37 15.71 -11.92 -18.81
C GLN A 37 15.99 -12.68 -20.11
N LYS A 38 15.09 -12.59 -21.11
CA LYS A 38 15.27 -13.21 -22.44
C LYS A 38 16.25 -12.46 -23.33
N LEU A 39 16.48 -11.18 -23.06
CA LEU A 39 17.33 -10.28 -23.83
C LEU A 39 18.69 -10.05 -23.17
N VAL A 40 18.79 -10.29 -21.85
CA VAL A 40 20.00 -10.02 -21.06
C VAL A 40 21.23 -10.78 -21.58
N THR A 41 21.04 -11.91 -22.24
CA THR A 41 22.12 -12.71 -22.85
C THR A 41 22.76 -12.03 -24.06
N THR A 42 22.10 -11.03 -24.65
CA THR A 42 22.60 -10.27 -25.80
C THR A 42 23.17 -8.91 -25.41
N TRP A 43 23.14 -8.55 -24.13
CA TRP A 43 23.63 -7.28 -23.62
C TRP A 43 25.11 -7.38 -23.22
N ASP A 44 25.79 -6.23 -23.26
CA ASP A 44 27.11 -6.10 -22.67
C ASP A 44 27.03 -5.91 -21.15
N GLY A 45 28.17 -6.01 -20.46
CA GLY A 45 28.21 -5.96 -19.00
C GLY A 45 27.73 -4.63 -18.39
N GLU A 46 27.83 -3.51 -19.12
CA GLU A 46 27.37 -2.20 -18.65
C GLU A 46 25.85 -2.10 -18.67
N ALA A 47 25.20 -2.56 -19.75
CA ALA A 47 23.75 -2.62 -19.83
C ALA A 47 23.14 -3.55 -18.76
N VAL A 48 23.81 -4.66 -18.46
CA VAL A 48 23.39 -5.56 -17.36
C VAL A 48 23.48 -4.85 -16.01
N ALA A 49 24.55 -4.09 -15.75
CA ALA A 49 24.72 -3.36 -14.49
C ALA A 49 23.66 -2.27 -14.30
N ALA A 50 23.38 -1.48 -15.35
CA ALA A 50 22.34 -0.45 -15.34
C ALA A 50 20.94 -1.05 -15.11
N TYR A 51 20.65 -2.19 -15.74
CA TYR A 51 19.40 -2.91 -15.51
C TYR A 51 19.26 -3.37 -14.05
N GLN A 52 20.30 -3.97 -13.47
CA GLN A 52 20.24 -4.42 -12.08
C GLN A 52 20.03 -3.26 -11.10
N GLU A 53 20.55 -2.07 -11.40
CA GLU A 53 20.30 -0.87 -10.61
C GLU A 53 18.85 -0.40 -10.71
N ALA A 54 18.32 -0.32 -11.93
CA ALA A 54 16.92 -0.02 -12.15
C ALA A 54 16.02 -1.04 -11.44
N GLN A 55 16.38 -2.33 -11.50
CA GLN A 55 15.67 -3.41 -10.83
C GLN A 55 15.55 -3.20 -9.33
N ARG A 56 16.69 -3.02 -8.66
CA ARG A 56 16.70 -2.74 -7.23
C ARG A 56 15.88 -1.50 -6.87
N SER A 57 15.92 -0.46 -7.72
CA SER A 57 15.18 0.77 -7.49
C SER A 57 13.67 0.57 -7.55
N TRP A 58 13.16 -0.09 -8.58
CA TRP A 58 11.71 -0.28 -8.69
C TRP A 58 11.18 -1.28 -7.64
N ASP A 59 11.96 -2.30 -7.29
CA ASP A 59 11.57 -3.28 -6.27
C ASP A 59 11.45 -2.60 -4.90
N ALA A 60 12.40 -1.71 -4.57
CA ALA A 60 12.37 -0.93 -3.34
C ALA A 60 11.16 0.01 -3.26
N GLU A 61 10.84 0.71 -4.36
CA GLU A 61 9.69 1.61 -4.38
C GLU A 61 8.35 0.85 -4.35
N ALA A 62 8.24 -0.29 -5.03
CA ALA A 62 7.06 -1.15 -4.96
C ALA A 62 6.82 -1.67 -3.52
N ALA A 63 7.88 -2.14 -2.85
CA ALA A 63 7.80 -2.56 -1.45
C ALA A 63 7.36 -1.42 -0.52
N LYS A 64 7.88 -0.20 -0.74
CA LYS A 64 7.52 0.98 0.04
C LYS A 64 6.05 1.39 -0.15
N MET A 65 5.50 1.24 -1.36
CA MET A 65 4.07 1.46 -1.60
C MET A 65 3.21 0.49 -0.79
N GLN A 66 3.57 -0.80 -0.79
CA GLN A 66 2.87 -1.82 0.01
C GLN A 66 2.95 -1.52 1.51
N GLU A 67 4.13 -1.14 2.01
CA GLU A 67 4.32 -0.75 3.41
C GLU A 67 3.45 0.47 3.79
N THR A 68 3.37 1.46 2.89
CA THR A 68 2.58 2.67 3.12
C THR A 68 1.08 2.35 3.19
N ALA A 69 0.57 1.53 2.27
CA ALA A 69 -0.82 1.07 2.29
C ALA A 69 -1.13 0.30 3.59
N ALA A 70 -0.26 -0.63 3.99
CA ALA A 70 -0.43 -1.37 5.24
C ALA A 70 -0.45 -0.45 6.48
N LYS A 71 0.45 0.54 6.53
CA LYS A 71 0.49 1.55 7.61
C LYS A 71 -0.79 2.37 7.67
N MET A 72 -1.33 2.77 6.52
CA MET A 72 -2.60 3.49 6.45
C MET A 72 -3.75 2.64 6.99
N GLY A 73 -3.90 1.39 6.53
CA GLY A 73 -4.94 0.49 7.02
C GLY A 73 -4.89 0.28 8.54
N MET A 74 -3.70 0.07 9.11
CA MET A 74 -3.54 -0.04 10.57
C MET A 74 -3.95 1.24 11.31
N ALA A 75 -3.54 2.41 10.80
CA ALA A 75 -3.87 3.69 11.42
C ALA A 75 -5.38 3.97 11.40
N VAL A 76 -6.06 3.64 10.30
CA VAL A 76 -7.53 3.77 10.16
C VAL A 76 -8.25 2.83 11.14
N GLY A 77 -7.82 1.57 11.22
CA GLY A 77 -8.38 0.61 12.17
C GLY A 77 -8.25 1.06 13.63
N ALA A 78 -7.06 1.48 14.05
CA ALA A 78 -6.81 1.97 15.40
C ALA A 78 -7.62 3.23 15.74
N ALA A 79 -7.78 4.14 14.77
CA ALA A 79 -8.58 5.35 14.95
C ALA A 79 -10.08 5.03 15.09
N ASN A 80 -10.60 4.11 14.29
CA ASN A 80 -11.99 3.65 14.37
C ASN A 80 -12.29 2.97 15.73
N GLU A 81 -11.42 2.08 16.19
CA GLU A 81 -11.55 1.44 17.51
C GLU A 81 -11.56 2.46 18.65
N SER A 82 -10.62 3.41 18.62
CA SER A 82 -10.53 4.48 19.62
C SER A 82 -11.78 5.36 19.63
N PHE A 83 -12.33 5.67 18.46
CA PHE A 83 -13.55 6.45 18.31
C PHE A 83 -14.76 5.71 18.90
N GLN A 84 -14.96 4.43 18.54
CA GLN A 84 -16.05 3.61 19.05
C GLN A 84 -15.99 3.44 20.58
N ALA A 85 -14.79 3.24 21.14
CA ALA A 85 -14.60 3.16 22.58
C ALA A 85 -14.97 4.47 23.29
N GLY A 86 -14.61 5.62 22.70
CA GLY A 86 -14.98 6.95 23.18
C GLY A 86 -16.50 7.18 23.16
N GLU A 87 -17.16 6.86 22.04
CA GLU A 87 -18.60 6.99 21.90
C GLU A 87 -19.35 6.09 22.88
N LYS A 88 -18.93 4.82 23.04
CA LYS A 88 -19.53 3.90 24.02
C LYS A 88 -19.41 4.45 25.45
N LYS A 89 -18.24 5.00 25.81
CA LYS A 89 -18.00 5.61 27.11
C LYS A 89 -18.88 6.85 27.32
N ASN A 90 -19.02 7.70 26.32
CA ASN A 90 -19.89 8.88 26.39
C ASN A 90 -21.36 8.47 26.49
N ALA A 91 -21.83 7.55 25.65
CA ALA A 91 -23.18 7.02 25.70
C ALA A 91 -23.52 6.45 27.08
N SER A 92 -22.60 5.72 27.72
CA SER A 92 -22.80 5.19 29.08
C SER A 92 -22.88 6.27 30.17
N ARG A 93 -22.38 7.48 29.91
CA ARG A 93 -22.44 8.63 30.83
C ARG A 93 -23.70 9.47 30.68
N PHE A 94 -24.31 9.49 29.48
CA PHE A 94 -25.49 10.30 29.17
C PHE A 94 -26.79 9.48 29.08
N GLY A 95 -26.70 8.15 29.09
CA GLY A 95 -27.83 7.23 28.99
C GLY A 95 -28.15 6.46 30.29
N GLY A 96 -27.70 6.97 31.45
CA GLY A 96 -28.08 6.50 32.79
C GLY A 96 -28.93 7.54 33.52
#